data_AF-A0A956R1A8-F1
#
_entry.id   AF-A0A956R1A8-F1
#
_cell.length_a   1.000
_cell.length_b   1.000
_cell.length_c   1.000
_cell.angle_alpha   90.00
_cell.angle_beta   90.00
_cell.angle_gamma   90.00
#
_symmetry.space_group_name_H-M   'P 1'
#
loop_
_entity.id
_entity.type
_entity.pdbx_description
1 polymer ?
#
loop_
_entity_poly.entity_id
_entity_poly.type
_entity_poly.pdbx_seq_one_letter_code
_entity_poly.pdbx_strand_id
1 'polypeptide(L)'
;AWLSGESVRNQVAHDALRKLRLGAVASPFARLAIGQSWIFTIMASGTVVFELGAFLALADRPRLCLAWVLGTWIMHLGIAAAMAIVFPYPVSGVAFVCFFPLERTPRLRDRLLS
;
A
#
# COMPACT_ATOMS: atom_id res chain seq x y z
N ALA A 1 -0.75 -20.48 4.90
CA ALA A 1 -1.10 -19.45 5.91
C ALA A 1 -0.89 -18.03 5.36
N TRP A 2 0.34 -17.62 5.02
CA TRP A 2 0.61 -16.24 4.56
C TRP A 2 0.12 -15.97 3.13
N LEU A 3 0.46 -16.82 2.15
CA LEU A 3 0.05 -16.63 0.75
C LEU A 3 -1.41 -17.02 0.46
N SER A 4 -2.06 -17.78 1.35
CA SER A 4 -3.44 -18.25 1.16
C SER A 4 -4.49 -17.15 1.37
N GLY A 5 -4.08 -15.93 1.76
CA GLY A 5 -5.00 -14.82 2.01
C GLY A 5 -5.79 -14.89 3.31
N GLU A 6 -5.82 -16.05 3.97
CA GLU A 6 -6.63 -16.28 5.17
C GLU A 6 -6.26 -15.35 6.33
N SER A 7 -4.95 -15.13 6.56
CA SER A 7 -4.47 -14.18 7.57
C SER A 7 -4.98 -12.76 7.30
N VAL A 8 -4.82 -12.27 6.07
CA VAL A 8 -5.27 -10.93 5.67
C VAL A 8 -6.79 -10.80 5.78
N ARG A 9 -7.52 -11.82 5.33
CA ARG A 9 -8.99 -11.88 5.45
C ARG A 9 -9.44 -11.81 6.90
N ASN A 10 -8.80 -12.56 7.79
CA ASN A 10 -9.12 -12.56 9.22
C ASN A 10 -8.79 -11.20 9.87
N GLN A 11 -7.66 -10.58 9.53
CA GLN A 11 -7.30 -9.25 10.01
C GLN A 11 -8.34 -8.20 9.59
N VAL A 12 -8.76 -8.21 8.32
CA VAL A 12 -9.78 -7.29 7.78
C VAL A 12 -11.15 -7.52 8.45
N ALA A 13 -11.57 -8.77 8.61
CA ALA A 13 -12.84 -9.11 9.26
C ALA A 13 -12.85 -8.71 10.74
N HIS A 14 -11.75 -9.00 11.46
CA HIS A 14 -11.61 -8.64 12.86
C HIS A 14 -11.59 -7.12 13.07
N ASP A 15 -10.83 -6.38 12.27
CA ASP A 15 -10.79 -4.92 12.31
C ASP A 15 -12.18 -4.29 12.05
N ALA A 16 -12.88 -4.75 11.01
CA ALA A 16 -14.22 -4.27 10.69
C ALA A 16 -15.22 -4.54 11.83
N LEU A 17 -15.22 -5.75 12.40
CA LEU A 17 -16.09 -6.11 13.52
C LEU A 17 -15.78 -5.26 14.76
N ARG A 18 -14.50 -5.08 15.08
CA ARG A 18 -14.07 -4.25 16.21
C ARG A 18 -14.52 -2.80 16.04
N LYS A 19 -14.36 -2.22 14.85
CA LYS A 19 -14.79 -0.84 14.56
C LYS A 19 -16.29 -0.66 14.70
N LEU A 20 -17.09 -1.59 14.14
CA LEU A 20 -18.54 -1.58 14.30
C LEU A 20 -18.96 -1.65 15.79
N ARG A 21 -18.28 -2.47 16.60
CA ARG A 21 -18.55 -2.58 18.04
C ARG A 21 -18.21 -1.33 18.82
N LEU A 22 -17.18 -0.60 18.41
CA LEU A 22 -16.75 0.65 19.05
C LEU A 22 -17.47 1.89 18.50
N GLY A 23 -18.44 1.73 17.59
CA GLY A 23 -19.12 2.86 16.93
C GLY A 23 -18.23 3.63 15.94
N ALA A 24 -17.10 3.06 15.55
CA ALA A 24 -16.18 3.64 14.58
C ALA A 24 -16.54 3.25 13.14
N VAL A 25 -16.02 4.01 12.17
CA VAL A 25 -16.26 3.77 10.75
C VAL A 25 -15.52 2.50 10.31
N ALA A 26 -16.27 1.47 9.92
CA ALA A 26 -15.73 0.28 9.28
C ALA A 26 -15.71 0.42 7.75
N SER A 27 -14.72 -0.19 7.10
CA SER A 27 -14.58 -0.12 5.64
C SER A 27 -15.78 -0.78 4.92
N PRO A 28 -16.36 -0.12 3.89
CA PRO A 28 -17.30 -0.77 2.98
C PRO A 28 -16.69 -1.94 2.20
N PHE A 29 -15.39 -1.90 1.94
CA PHE A 29 -14.67 -2.98 1.25
C PHE A 29 -14.77 -4.28 2.03
N ALA A 30 -14.57 -4.24 3.35
CA ALA A 30 -14.68 -5.43 4.19
C ALA A 30 -16.05 -6.12 4.02
N ARG A 31 -17.14 -5.35 4.02
CA ARG A 31 -18.50 -5.89 3.81
C ARG A 31 -18.67 -6.60 2.45
N LEU A 32 -18.10 -6.03 1.39
CA LEU A 32 -18.25 -6.55 0.02
C LEU A 32 -17.30 -7.72 -0.26
N ALA A 33 -16.06 -7.65 0.23
CA ALA A 33 -14.98 -8.55 -0.16
C ALA A 33 -14.83 -9.77 0.75
N ILE A 34 -15.28 -9.75 2.02
CA ILE A 34 -15.08 -10.85 2.98
C ILE A 34 -15.57 -12.21 2.47
N GLY A 35 -16.61 -12.26 1.63
CA GLY A 35 -17.10 -13.50 1.02
C GLY A 35 -16.21 -14.07 -0.10
N GLN A 36 -15.28 -13.27 -0.64
CA GLN A 36 -14.49 -13.56 -1.83
C GLN A 36 -13.04 -13.87 -1.45
N SER A 37 -12.76 -15.12 -1.08
CA SER A 37 -11.43 -15.54 -0.60
C SER A 37 -10.29 -15.24 -1.57
N TRP A 38 -10.54 -15.37 -2.88
CA TRP A 38 -9.53 -15.14 -3.93
C TRP A 38 -8.97 -13.71 -3.93
N ILE A 39 -9.78 -12.70 -3.55
CA ILE A 39 -9.32 -11.31 -3.46
C ILE A 39 -8.20 -11.21 -2.42
N PHE A 40 -8.38 -11.84 -1.27
CA PHE A 40 -7.39 -11.84 -0.20
C PHE A 40 -6.15 -12.65 -0.55
N THR A 41 -6.28 -13.71 -1.35
CA THR A 41 -5.13 -14.44 -1.91
C THR A 41 -4.29 -13.52 -2.80
N ILE A 42 -4.90 -12.73 -3.67
CA ILE A 42 -4.20 -11.75 -4.51
C ILE A 42 -3.54 -10.68 -3.64
N MET A 43 -4.27 -10.11 -2.67
CA MET A 43 -3.71 -9.10 -1.77
C MET A 43 -2.50 -9.63 -1.00
N ALA A 44 -2.62 -10.80 -0.39
CA ALA A 44 -1.54 -11.39 0.39
C ALA A 44 -0.33 -11.74 -0.48
N SER A 45 -0.56 -12.31 -1.66
CA SER A 45 0.51 -12.61 -2.61
C SER A 45 1.19 -11.33 -3.10
N GLY A 46 0.42 -10.29 -3.42
CA GLY A 46 0.92 -8.99 -3.81
C GLY A 46 1.76 -8.34 -2.71
N THR A 47 1.30 -8.37 -1.47
CA THR A 47 2.08 -7.89 -0.31
C THR A 47 3.42 -8.59 -0.22
N VAL A 48 3.45 -9.92 -0.28
CA VAL A 48 4.73 -10.68 -0.24
C VAL A 48 5.64 -10.31 -1.41
N VAL A 49 5.10 -10.17 -2.63
CA VAL A 49 5.88 -9.79 -3.81
C VAL A 49 6.50 -8.40 -3.65
N PHE A 50 5.75 -7.41 -3.15
CA PHE A 50 6.27 -6.06 -2.99
C PHE A 50 7.20 -5.92 -1.78
N GLU A 51 6.92 -6.61 -0.68
CA GLU A 51 7.82 -6.65 0.49
C GLU A 51 9.16 -7.28 0.13
N LEU A 52 9.15 -8.46 -0.50
CA LEU A 52 10.39 -9.12 -0.94
C LEU A 52 11.05 -8.36 -2.10
N GLY A 53 10.28 -7.68 -2.94
CA GLY A 53 10.77 -6.90 -4.08
C GLY A 53 11.53 -5.63 -3.72
N ALA A 54 11.69 -5.29 -2.43
CA ALA A 54 12.34 -4.05 -1.99
C ALA A 54 13.74 -3.82 -2.58
N PHE A 55 14.50 -4.89 -2.84
CA PHE A 55 15.81 -4.81 -3.49
C PHE A 55 15.74 -4.20 -4.91
N LEU A 56 14.61 -4.31 -5.60
CA LEU A 56 14.41 -3.71 -6.93
C LEU A 56 14.44 -2.18 -6.89
N ALA A 57 14.16 -1.59 -5.73
CA ALA A 57 14.28 -0.15 -5.51
C ALA A 57 15.74 0.32 -5.51
N LEU A 58 16.68 -0.60 -5.21
CA LEU A 58 18.12 -0.34 -5.17
C LEU A 58 18.84 -0.78 -6.46
N ALA A 59 18.13 -1.38 -7.41
CA ALA A 59 18.72 -1.77 -8.69
C ALA A 59 19.00 -0.52 -9.53
N ASP A 60 20.11 -0.52 -10.29
CA ASP A 60 20.47 0.51 -11.30
C ASP A 60 19.55 0.48 -12.55
N ARG A 61 18.25 0.25 -12.33
CA ARG A 61 17.21 0.10 -13.34
C ARG A 61 16.02 1.01 -12.94
N PRO A 62 15.98 2.27 -13.42
CA PRO A 62 14.95 3.25 -13.01
C PRO A 62 13.51 2.76 -13.18
N ARG A 63 13.23 1.94 -14.21
CA ARG A 63 11.90 1.38 -14.45
C ARG A 63 11.47 0.37 -13.38
N LEU A 64 12.40 -0.43 -12.87
CA LEU A 64 12.12 -1.42 -11.82
C LEU A 64 11.88 -0.72 -10.49
N CYS A 65 12.71 0.29 -10.18
CA CYS A 65 12.49 1.14 -9.02
C CYS A 65 11.11 1.82 -9.07
N LEU A 66 10.74 2.42 -10.21
CA LEU A 66 9.42 3.05 -10.36
C LEU A 66 8.28 2.03 -10.21
N ALA A 67 8.38 0.86 -10.83
CA ALA A 67 7.37 -0.20 -10.72
C ALA A 67 7.20 -0.66 -9.26
N TRP A 68 8.30 -0.82 -8.52
CA TRP A 68 8.27 -1.18 -7.10
C TRP A 68 7.67 -0.07 -6.23
N VAL A 69 8.07 1.20 -6.44
CA VAL A 69 7.53 2.35 -5.72
C VAL A 69 6.02 2.45 -5.94
N LEU A 70 5.57 2.40 -7.19
CA LEU A 70 4.14 2.49 -7.52
C LEU A 70 3.36 1.31 -6.93
N GLY A 71 3.91 0.09 -7.03
CA GLY A 71 3.28 -1.10 -6.47
C GLY A 71 3.15 -1.04 -4.95
N THR A 72 4.22 -0.64 -4.26
CA THR A 72 4.22 -0.46 -2.81
C THR A 72 3.27 0.66 -2.40
N TRP A 73 3.19 1.76 -3.14
CA TRP A 73 2.24 2.84 -2.88
C TRP A 73 0.78 2.37 -3.07
N ILE A 74 0.48 1.67 -4.16
CA ILE A 74 -0.86 1.07 -4.41
C ILE A 74 -1.23 0.07 -3.31
N MET A 75 -0.27 -0.72 -2.82
CA MET A 75 -0.50 -1.63 -1.69
C MET A 75 -0.98 -0.87 -0.44
N HIS A 76 -0.35 0.25 -0.10
CA HIS A 76 -0.75 1.06 1.06
C HIS A 76 -2.14 1.70 0.87
N LEU A 77 -2.47 2.13 -0.35
CA LEU A 77 -3.83 2.57 -0.69
C LEU A 77 -4.83 1.43 -0.56
N GLY A 78 -4.45 0.20 -0.97
CA GLY A 78 -5.25 -1.00 -0.81
C GLY A 78 -5.54 -1.32 0.66
N ILE A 79 -4.54 -1.19 1.54
CA ILE A 79 -4.74 -1.35 3.00
C ILE A 79 -5.70 -0.28 3.53
N ALA A 80 -5.54 0.97 3.11
CA ALA A 80 -6.44 2.05 3.49
C ALA A 80 -7.88 1.81 3.03
N ALA A 81 -8.07 1.32 1.81
CA ALA A 81 -9.38 0.94 1.30
C ALA A 81 -9.96 -0.27 2.05
N ALA A 82 -9.16 -1.31 2.30
CA ALA A 82 -9.63 -2.55 2.91
C ALA A 82 -9.97 -2.41 4.39
N MET A 83 -9.17 -1.62 5.12
CA MET A 83 -9.26 -1.52 6.59
C MET A 83 -9.75 -0.14 7.05
N ALA A 84 -9.85 0.88 6.21
CA ALA A 84 -10.08 2.26 6.66
C ALA A 84 -9.04 2.71 7.72
N ILE A 85 -7.77 2.35 7.51
CA ILE A 85 -6.61 2.77 8.31
C ILE A 85 -5.61 3.41 7.36
N VAL A 86 -5.18 4.64 7.66
CA VAL A 86 -4.24 5.38 6.82
C VAL A 86 -2.89 5.46 7.53
N PHE A 87 -1.83 5.16 6.79
CA PHE A 87 -0.46 5.45 7.18
C PHE A 87 0.00 6.69 6.40
N PRO A 88 0.00 7.90 7.00
CA PRO A 88 0.21 9.14 6.24
C PRO A 88 1.57 9.18 5.53
N TYR A 89 2.61 8.63 6.15
CA TYR A 89 3.97 8.69 5.61
C TYR A 89 4.13 7.90 4.28
N PRO A 90 3.72 6.63 4.16
CA PRO A 90 3.67 5.95 2.86
C PRO A 90 2.65 6.53 1.88
N VAL A 91 1.43 6.85 2.34
CA VAL A 91 0.33 7.28 1.46
C VAL A 91 0.61 8.65 0.82
N SER A 92 1.27 9.55 1.54
CA SER A 92 1.70 10.86 1.01
C SER A 92 2.77 10.77 -0.07
N GLY A 93 3.41 9.61 -0.24
CA GLY A 93 4.52 9.43 -1.16
C GLY A 93 5.88 9.92 -0.63
N VAL A 94 5.90 10.60 0.52
CA VAL A 94 7.14 11.14 1.12
C VAL A 94 8.16 10.02 1.37
N ALA A 95 7.69 8.84 1.78
CA ALA A 95 8.54 7.66 1.99
C ALA A 95 9.33 7.21 0.76
N PHE A 96 8.89 7.58 -0.45
CA PHE A 96 9.49 7.14 -1.71
C PHE A 96 10.31 8.23 -2.41
N VAL A 97 10.31 9.45 -1.88
CA VAL A 97 11.00 10.60 -2.49
C VAL A 97 12.50 10.34 -2.67
N CYS A 98 13.13 9.64 -1.73
CA CYS A 98 14.56 9.33 -1.77
C CYS A 98 14.99 8.46 -2.97
N PHE A 99 14.05 7.82 -3.67
CA PHE A 99 14.34 7.00 -4.85
C PHE A 99 14.39 7.80 -6.16
N PHE A 100 14.09 9.10 -6.13
CA PHE A 100 14.06 9.95 -7.33
C PHE A 100 15.05 11.11 -7.22
N PRO A 101 15.79 11.44 -8.30
CA PRO A 101 16.73 12.56 -8.31
C PRO A 101 15.98 13.89 -8.46
N LEU A 102 15.28 14.30 -7.39
CA LEU A 102 14.47 15.52 -7.39
C LEU A 102 15.30 16.78 -7.66
N GLU A 103 16.57 16.77 -7.27
CA GLU A 103 17.54 17.85 -7.49
C GLU A 103 17.84 18.10 -8.98
N ARG A 104 17.58 17.10 -9.84
CA ARG A 104 17.76 17.21 -11.30
C ARG A 104 16.49 17.67 -12.02
N THR A 105 15.42 17.98 -11.29
CA THR A 105 14.14 18.42 -11.87
C THR A 105 14.16 19.95 -12.05
N PRO A 106 14.29 20.49 -13.29
CA PRO A 106 14.44 21.93 -13.52
C PRO A 106 13.26 22.74 -12.96
N ARG A 107 12.05 22.17 -13.05
CA ARG A 107 10.79 22.80 -12.66
C ARG A 107 10.60 23.01 -11.16
N LEU A 108 11.30 22.25 -10.30
CA LEU A 108 11.15 22.38 -8.84
C LEU A 108 12.05 23.49 -8.29
N ARG A 109 13.27 23.60 -8.83
CA ARG A 109 14.22 24.69 -8.54
C ARG A 109 13.60 26.05 -8.82
N ASP A 110 12.94 26.19 -9.97
CA ASP A 110 12.38 27.47 -10.41
C ASP A 110 11.14 27.90 -9.59
N ARG A 111 10.47 26.98 -8.87
CA ARG A 111 9.30 27.28 -8.01
C ARG A 111 9.66 27.58 -6.55
N LEU A 112 10.81 27.14 -6.06
CA LEU A 112 11.25 27.41 -4.69
C LEU A 112 12.03 28.72 -4.54
N LEU A 113 12.50 29.28 -5.66
CA LEU A 113 13.29 30.52 -5.72
C LEU A 113 12.49 31.72 -6.25
N SER A 114 11.18 31.56 -6.48
CA SER A 114 10.22 32.60 -6.87
C SER A 114 9.28 32.92 -5.72
#